data_AF-A0A353LYQ5-F1
#
_entry.id   AF-A0A353LYQ5-F1
#
_cell.length_a   1.000
_cell.length_b   1.000
_cell.length_c   1.000
_cell.angle_alpha   90.00
_cell.angle_beta   90.00
_cell.angle_gamma   90.00
#
_symmetry.space_group_name_H-M   'P 1'
#
loop_
_entity.id
_entity.type
_entity.pdbx_description
1 polymer ?
#
loop_
_entity_poly.entity_id
_entity_poly.type
_entity_poly.pdbx_seq_one_letter_code
_entity_poly.pdbx_strand_id
1 'polypeptide(L)'
;MTYLLLIYEFFKTGLFAVGGGLATLPFLREMTFHYPWFTMEELMNMIAVSESTPGPIGINMATYTGFKAGGPLGGVLATLSIITPSIAIISIIASAMERFRDSVVIKRGFYLLRAATAGLIAGAVFEVILVSLFNMEIPAVRWQAVGLFGAL
;
A
#
# COMPACT_ATOMS: atom_id res chain seq x y z
N MET A 1 -9.00 23.12 -14.64
CA MET A 1 -8.40 23.12 -13.29
C MET A 1 -8.45 21.75 -12.62
N THR A 2 -9.54 21.00 -12.72
CA THR A 2 -9.70 19.68 -12.06
C THR A 2 -8.58 18.68 -12.34
N TYR A 3 -8.10 18.56 -13.58
CA TYR A 3 -7.02 17.62 -13.91
C TYR A 3 -5.68 17.93 -13.24
N LEU A 4 -5.32 19.21 -13.10
CA LEU A 4 -4.08 19.61 -12.42
C LEU A 4 -4.17 19.32 -10.91
N LEU A 5 -5.35 19.53 -10.32
CA LEU A 5 -5.62 19.21 -8.92
C LEU A 5 -5.54 17.70 -8.69
N LEU A 6 -6.13 16.88 -9.57
CA LEU A 6 -6.00 15.43 -9.52
C LEU A 6 -4.55 14.99 -9.54
N ILE A 7 -3.76 15.53 -10.48
CA ILE A 7 -2.34 15.20 -10.58
C ILE A 7 -1.61 15.55 -9.28
N TYR A 8 -1.82 16.76 -8.76
CA TYR A 8 -1.17 17.23 -7.53
C TYR A 8 -1.55 16.38 -6.30
N GLU A 9 -2.85 16.14 -6.09
CA GLU A 9 -3.38 15.40 -4.95
C GLU A 9 -2.93 13.94 -4.96
N PHE A 10 -2.98 13.28 -6.12
CA PHE A 10 -2.57 11.88 -6.24
C PHE A 10 -1.04 11.72 -6.24
N PHE A 11 -0.29 12.68 -6.77
CA PHE A 11 1.17 12.69 -6.63
C PHE A 11 1.60 12.84 -5.17
N LYS A 12 0.98 13.78 -4.44
CA LYS A 12 1.20 13.95 -2.98
C LYS A 12 0.83 12.68 -2.22
N THR A 13 -0.33 12.09 -2.52
CA THR A 13 -0.78 10.84 -1.92
C THR A 13 0.23 9.71 -2.18
N GLY A 14 0.70 9.55 -3.41
CA GLY A 14 1.71 8.53 -3.76
C GLY A 14 3.07 8.72 -3.06
N LEU A 15 3.41 9.94 -2.68
CA LEU A 15 4.64 10.26 -1.95
C LEU A 15 4.54 9.92 -0.45
N PHE A 16 3.37 10.11 0.15
CA PHE A 16 3.17 10.04 1.61
C PHE A 16 2.34 8.85 2.10
N ALA A 17 1.64 8.13 1.23
CA ALA A 17 0.88 6.92 1.57
C ALA A 17 1.80 5.70 1.74
N VAL A 18 2.69 5.76 2.72
CA VAL A 18 3.63 4.68 3.06
C VAL A 18 2.90 3.67 3.97
N GLY A 19 2.62 2.47 3.44
CA GLY A 19 1.86 1.44 4.18
C GLY A 19 0.85 0.66 3.35
N GLY A 20 0.83 0.84 2.02
CA GLY A 20 -0.02 0.08 1.11
C GLY A 20 -1.36 0.77 0.81
N GLY A 21 -2.32 0.03 0.27
CA GLY A 21 -3.59 0.59 -0.21
C GLY A 21 -4.40 1.32 0.85
N LEU A 22 -4.45 0.81 2.09
CA LEU A 22 -5.17 1.44 3.20
C LEU A 22 -4.51 2.74 3.69
N ALA A 23 -3.21 2.94 3.45
CA ALA A 23 -2.55 4.20 3.78
C ALA A 23 -3.04 5.38 2.92
N THR A 24 -3.74 5.10 1.81
CA THR A 24 -4.31 6.14 0.93
C THR A 24 -5.68 6.64 1.41
N LEU A 25 -6.37 5.89 2.28
CA LEU A 25 -7.71 6.23 2.78
C LEU A 25 -7.79 7.59 3.48
N PRO A 26 -6.85 7.96 4.39
CA PRO A 26 -6.87 9.27 5.03
C PRO A 26 -6.79 10.43 4.04
N PHE A 27 -5.99 10.28 2.97
CA PHE A 27 -5.89 11.29 1.91
C PHE A 27 -7.19 11.42 1.13
N LEU A 28 -7.82 10.31 0.76
CA LEU A 28 -9.10 10.30 0.06
C LEU A 28 -10.23 10.88 0.91
N ARG A 29 -10.28 10.54 2.21
CA ARG A 29 -11.22 11.13 3.15
C ARG A 29 -11.01 12.64 3.24
N GLU A 30 -9.78 13.10 3.32
CA GLU A 30 -9.48 14.54 3.34
C GLU A 30 -9.98 15.22 2.05
N MET A 31 -9.78 14.60 0.89
CA MET A 31 -10.27 15.11 -0.39
C MET A 31 -11.79 15.31 -0.45
N THR A 32 -12.60 14.52 0.29
CA THR A 32 -14.06 14.73 0.34
C THR A 32 -14.47 16.06 0.97
N PHE A 33 -13.61 16.65 1.82
CA PHE A 33 -13.89 17.94 2.46
C PHE A 33 -13.45 19.11 1.59
N HIS A 34 -12.43 18.93 0.74
CA HIS A 34 -11.85 20.00 -0.08
C HIS A 34 -12.39 20.05 -1.51
N TYR A 35 -12.86 18.92 -2.06
CA TYR A 35 -13.25 18.81 -3.46
C TYR A 35 -14.63 18.16 -3.63
N PRO A 36 -15.47 18.65 -4.56
CA PRO A 36 -16.80 18.09 -4.82
C PRO A 36 -16.75 16.85 -5.73
N TRP A 37 -15.68 16.06 -5.68
CA TRP A 37 -15.48 14.92 -6.59
C TRP A 37 -16.29 13.69 -6.20
N PHE A 38 -16.44 13.45 -4.91
CA PHE A 38 -17.18 12.32 -4.34
C PHE A 38 -17.55 12.60 -2.88
N THR A 39 -18.57 11.91 -2.38
CA THR A 39 -19.02 12.00 -0.98
C THR A 39 -18.34 10.94 -0.09
N MET A 40 -18.49 11.09 1.24
CA MET A 40 -18.01 10.07 2.18
C MET A 40 -18.70 8.71 1.99
N GLU A 41 -19.97 8.70 1.58
CA GLU A 41 -20.70 7.46 1.27
C GLU A 41 -20.16 6.82 -0.01
N GLU A 42 -19.87 7.62 -1.04
CA GLU A 42 -19.23 7.14 -2.27
C GLU A 42 -17.82 6.61 -2.00
N LEU A 43 -17.07 7.19 -1.05
CA LEU A 43 -15.77 6.66 -0.62
C LEU A 43 -15.90 5.23 -0.05
N MET A 44 -16.93 4.95 0.75
CA MET A 44 -17.17 3.60 1.28
C MET A 44 -17.48 2.60 0.15
N ASN A 45 -18.30 3.01 -0.81
CA ASN A 45 -18.59 2.18 -1.99
C ASN A 45 -17.33 1.95 -2.84
N MET A 46 -16.48 2.96 -2.98
CA MET A 46 -15.21 2.85 -3.69
C MET A 46 -14.26 1.85 -3.03
N ILE A 47 -14.21 1.81 -1.70
CA ILE A 47 -13.40 0.83 -0.95
C ILE A 47 -13.92 -0.58 -1.26
N ALA A 48 -15.23 -0.81 -1.13
CA ALA A 48 -15.83 -2.12 -1.42
C ALA A 48 -15.57 -2.58 -2.86
N VAL A 49 -15.68 -1.67 -3.84
CA VAL A 49 -15.36 -1.97 -5.24
C VAL A 49 -13.86 -2.23 -5.43
N SER A 50 -13.00 -1.46 -4.77
CA SER A 50 -11.54 -1.58 -4.90
C SER A 50 -10.99 -2.85 -4.25
N GLU A 51 -11.63 -3.35 -3.19
CA GLU A 51 -11.29 -4.62 -2.53
C GLU A 51 -11.86 -5.84 -3.24
N SER A 52 -13.03 -5.70 -3.88
CA SER A 52 -13.61 -6.78 -4.71
C SER A 52 -12.92 -6.92 -6.07
N THR A 53 -12.33 -5.84 -6.58
CA THR A 53 -11.57 -5.85 -7.83
C THR A 53 -10.14 -6.33 -7.56
N PRO A 54 -9.59 -7.28 -8.33
CA PRO A 54 -8.20 -7.69 -8.16
C PRO A 54 -7.25 -6.52 -8.41
N GLY A 55 -6.31 -6.30 -7.48
CA GLY A 55 -5.24 -5.32 -7.65
C GLY A 55 -4.94 -4.50 -6.39
N PRO A 56 -3.99 -3.54 -6.48
CA PRO A 56 -3.64 -2.70 -5.35
C PRO A 56 -4.78 -1.71 -5.03
N ILE A 57 -5.36 -1.83 -3.85
CA ILE A 57 -6.52 -1.04 -3.39
C ILE A 57 -6.30 0.47 -3.60
N GLY A 58 -5.11 0.99 -3.28
CA GLY A 58 -4.79 2.43 -3.46
C GLY A 58 -4.82 2.91 -4.92
N ILE A 59 -4.37 2.06 -5.86
CA ILE A 59 -4.39 2.37 -7.30
C ILE A 59 -5.82 2.29 -7.84
N ASN A 60 -6.57 1.28 -7.43
CA ASN A 60 -7.98 1.11 -7.80
C ASN A 60 -8.81 2.31 -7.33
N MET A 61 -8.64 2.74 -6.07
CA MET A 61 -9.32 3.93 -5.53
C MET A 61 -8.90 5.21 -6.25
N ALA A 62 -7.61 5.41 -6.54
CA ALA A 62 -7.15 6.57 -7.31
C ALA A 62 -7.79 6.63 -8.71
N THR A 63 -7.85 5.48 -9.39
CA THR A 63 -8.47 5.36 -10.71
C THR A 63 -9.96 5.69 -10.65
N TYR A 64 -10.68 5.16 -9.66
CA TYR A 64 -12.10 5.43 -9.45
C TYR A 64 -12.31 6.92 -9.15
N THR A 65 -11.57 7.50 -8.21
CA THR A 65 -11.72 8.92 -7.83
C THR A 65 -11.45 9.81 -9.03
N GLY A 66 -10.37 9.55 -9.77
CA GLY A 66 -10.06 10.27 -11.00
C GLY A 66 -11.16 10.16 -12.03
N PHE A 67 -11.77 8.97 -12.17
CA PHE A 67 -12.90 8.74 -13.07
C PHE A 67 -14.12 9.56 -12.68
N LYS A 68 -14.46 9.63 -11.38
CA LYS A 68 -15.58 10.44 -10.88
C LYS A 68 -15.33 11.94 -11.04
N ALA A 69 -14.09 12.38 -10.82
CA ALA A 69 -13.72 13.79 -10.89
C ALA A 69 -13.58 14.34 -12.32
N GLY A 70 -13.13 13.53 -13.28
CA GLY A 70 -12.77 13.99 -14.63
C GLY A 70 -13.00 12.98 -15.74
N GLY A 71 -13.86 11.98 -15.53
CA GLY A 71 -14.15 10.92 -16.50
C GLY A 71 -12.94 10.03 -16.80
N PRO A 72 -12.93 9.31 -17.95
CA PRO A 72 -11.87 8.38 -18.31
C PRO A 72 -10.46 8.98 -18.24
N LEU A 73 -10.30 10.22 -18.70
CA LEU A 73 -9.03 10.95 -18.64
C LEU A 73 -8.60 11.25 -17.20
N GLY A 74 -9.55 11.67 -16.34
CA GLY A 74 -9.27 11.89 -14.92
C GLY A 74 -8.80 10.61 -14.23
N GLY A 75 -9.40 9.47 -14.57
CA GLY A 75 -8.99 8.15 -14.08
C GLY A 75 -7.53 7.86 -14.42
N VAL A 76 -7.18 7.91 -15.71
CA VAL A 76 -5.80 7.67 -16.18
C VAL A 76 -4.80 8.62 -15.52
N LEU A 77 -5.12 9.91 -15.44
CA LEU A 77 -4.23 10.91 -14.83
C LEU A 77 -4.02 10.67 -13.34
N ALA A 78 -5.06 10.32 -12.58
CA ALA A 78 -4.95 10.01 -11.16
C ALA A 78 -4.08 8.75 -10.93
N THR A 79 -4.32 7.69 -11.73
CA THR A 79 -3.53 6.45 -11.68
C THR A 79 -2.05 6.69 -11.98
N LEU A 80 -1.73 7.45 -13.03
CA LEU A 80 -0.34 7.76 -13.35
C LEU A 80 0.31 8.62 -12.26
N SER A 81 -0.44 9.58 -11.71
CA SER A 81 0.09 10.49 -10.70
C SER A 81 0.43 9.79 -9.39
N ILE A 82 -0.38 8.82 -8.95
CA ILE A 82 -0.12 8.08 -7.70
C ILE A 82 1.07 7.12 -7.81
N ILE A 83 1.32 6.52 -8.99
CA ILE A 83 2.44 5.58 -9.19
C ILE A 83 3.78 6.28 -9.48
N THR A 84 3.74 7.46 -10.11
CA THR A 84 4.93 8.22 -10.50
C THR A 84 5.94 8.44 -9.37
N PRO A 85 5.57 8.91 -8.16
CA PRO A 85 6.53 9.12 -7.08
C PRO A 85 7.23 7.82 -6.66
N SER A 86 6.49 6.71 -6.58
CA SER A 86 7.07 5.41 -6.22
C SER A 86 8.08 4.92 -7.27
N ILE A 87 7.76 5.07 -8.56
CA ILE A 87 8.69 4.72 -9.66
C ILE A 87 9.95 5.57 -9.59
N ALA A 88 9.82 6.88 -9.36
CA ALA A 88 10.96 7.78 -9.23
C ALA A 88 11.86 7.39 -8.05
N ILE A 89 11.27 7.16 -6.87
CA ILE A 89 12.01 6.77 -5.66
C ILE A 89 12.73 5.44 -5.87
N ILE A 90 12.05 4.41 -6.38
CA ILE A 90 12.63 3.09 -6.62
C ILE A 90 13.77 3.18 -7.63
N SER A 91 13.63 3.98 -8.69
CA SER A 91 14.68 4.17 -9.70
C SER A 91 15.93 4.82 -9.11
N ILE A 92 15.75 5.85 -8.26
CA ILE A 92 16.85 6.52 -7.56
C ILE A 92 17.57 5.52 -6.64
N ILE A 93 16.81 4.78 -5.82
CA ILE A 93 17.38 3.78 -4.92
C ILE A 93 18.13 2.69 -5.70
N ALA A 94 17.53 2.17 -6.77
CA ALA A 94 18.13 1.14 -7.61
C ALA A 94 19.47 1.61 -8.20
N SER A 95 19.53 2.85 -8.70
CA SER A 95 20.78 3.43 -9.22
C SER A 95 21.86 3.58 -8.13
N ALA A 96 21.47 4.00 -6.92
CA ALA A 96 22.40 4.12 -5.79
C ALA A 96 22.90 2.74 -5.32
N MET A 97 22.06 1.72 -5.40
CA MET A 97 22.39 0.35 -5.00
C MET A 97 23.41 -0.34 -5.92
N GLU A 98 23.52 0.06 -7.19
CA GLU A 98 24.53 -0.52 -8.09
C GLU A 98 25.95 -0.36 -7.56
N ARG A 99 26.22 0.75 -6.86
CA ARG A 99 27.52 1.04 -6.24
C ARG A 99 27.91 0.06 -5.14
N PHE A 100 26.95 -0.62 -4.52
CA PHE A 100 27.20 -1.53 -3.40
C PHE A 100 26.83 -2.98 -3.70
N ARG A 101 26.61 -3.31 -4.99
CA ARG A 101 26.15 -4.62 -5.45
C ARG A 101 27.02 -5.79 -4.96
N ASP A 102 28.32 -5.58 -4.78
CA ASP A 102 29.27 -6.63 -4.37
C ASP A 102 29.52 -6.74 -2.86
N SER A 103 28.90 -5.87 -2.05
CA SER A 103 29.03 -5.95 -0.60
C SER A 103 28.36 -7.21 -0.04
N VAL A 104 29.16 -8.09 0.56
CA VAL A 104 28.69 -9.32 1.24
C VAL A 104 27.70 -8.99 2.37
N VAL A 105 27.89 -7.87 3.06
CA VAL A 105 27.00 -7.42 4.15
C VAL A 105 25.60 -7.12 3.62
N ILE A 106 25.51 -6.44 2.48
CA ILE A 106 24.22 -6.09 1.86
C ILE A 106 23.53 -7.36 1.35
N LYS A 107 24.25 -8.25 0.67
CA LYS A 107 23.69 -9.54 0.20
C LYS A 107 23.11 -10.37 1.35
N ARG A 108 23.84 -10.46 2.48
CA ARG A 108 23.36 -11.17 3.68
C ARG A 108 22.17 -10.47 4.34
N GLY A 109 22.18 -9.13 4.40
CA GLY A 109 21.06 -8.34 4.92
C GLY A 109 19.76 -8.59 4.14
N PHE A 110 19.82 -8.60 2.81
CA PHE A 110 18.65 -8.91 1.98
C PHE A 110 18.17 -10.37 2.13
N TYR A 111 19.09 -11.32 2.30
CA TYR A 111 18.72 -12.71 2.56
C TYR A 111 17.95 -12.84 3.88
N LEU A 112 18.46 -12.22 4.95
CA LEU A 112 17.81 -12.21 6.25
C LEU A 112 16.45 -11.51 6.20
N LEU A 113 16.36 -10.39 5.47
CA LEU A 113 15.10 -9.67 5.28
C LEU A 113 14.03 -10.55 4.61
N ARG A 114 14.39 -11.31 3.58
CA ARG A 114 13.46 -12.24 2.91
C ARG A 114 13.03 -13.39 3.82
N ALA A 115 13.96 -13.94 4.60
CA ALA A 115 13.63 -15.00 5.56
C ALA A 115 12.69 -14.48 6.65
N ALA A 116 12.96 -13.28 7.19
CA ALA A 116 12.13 -12.64 8.19
C ALA A 116 10.71 -12.33 7.66
N THR A 117 10.59 -11.79 6.44
CA THR A 117 9.26 -11.53 5.85
C THR A 117 8.49 -12.83 5.60
N ALA A 118 9.15 -13.89 5.11
CA ALA A 118 8.52 -15.19 4.95
C ALA A 118 8.03 -15.76 6.29
N GLY A 119 8.82 -15.63 7.36
CA GLY A 119 8.43 -16.04 8.71
C GLY A 119 7.23 -15.24 9.24
N LEU A 120 7.21 -13.92 9.05
CA LEU A 120 6.07 -13.07 9.43
C LEU A 120 4.79 -13.43 8.67
N ILE A 121 4.89 -13.67 7.36
CA ILE A 121 3.74 -14.09 6.54
C ILE A 121 3.24 -15.47 6.98
N ALA A 122 4.15 -16.43 7.22
CA ALA A 122 3.78 -17.77 7.69
C ALA A 122 3.10 -17.72 9.06
N GLY A 123 3.60 -16.87 9.98
CA GLY A 123 2.98 -16.66 11.29
C GLY A 123 1.57 -16.09 11.18
N ALA A 124 1.36 -15.07 10.35
CA ALA A 124 0.04 -14.50 10.10
C ALA A 124 -0.93 -15.52 9.49
N VAL A 125 -0.47 -16.35 8.54
CA VAL A 125 -1.30 -17.42 7.95
C VAL A 125 -1.66 -18.47 9.00
N PHE A 126 -0.71 -18.88 9.83
CA PHE A 126 -0.95 -19.87 10.88
C PHE A 126 -1.99 -19.38 11.90
N GLU A 127 -1.90 -18.11 12.31
CA GLU A 127 -2.88 -17.46 13.18
C GLU A 127 -4.28 -17.49 12.56
N VAL A 128 -4.41 -17.08 11.28
CA VAL A 128 -5.69 -17.07 10.56
C VAL A 128 -6.29 -18.47 10.47
N ILE A 129 -5.48 -19.51 10.21
CA ILE A 129 -5.95 -20.90 10.13
C ILE A 129 -6.51 -21.38 11.47
N LEU A 130 -5.80 -21.15 12.57
CA LEU A 130 -6.23 -21.60 13.89
C LEU A 130 -7.53 -20.93 14.34
N VAL A 131 -7.64 -19.62 14.14
CA VAL A 131 -8.86 -18.87 14.46
C VAL A 131 -10.02 -19.32 13.58
N SER A 132 -9.80 -19.47 12.26
CA SER A 132 -10.87 -19.79 11.31
C SER A 132 -11.38 -21.23 11.38
N LEU A 133 -10.51 -22.21 11.65
CA LEU A 133 -10.87 -23.63 11.62
C LEU A 133 -11.21 -24.21 13.00
N PHE A 134 -10.55 -23.75 14.06
CA PHE A 134 -10.69 -24.37 15.38
C PHE A 134 -11.38 -23.47 16.42
N ASN A 135 -11.73 -22.23 16.05
CA ASN A 135 -12.32 -21.22 16.93
C ASN A 135 -11.58 -21.10 18.28
N MET A 136 -10.28 -21.41 18.27
CA MET A 136 -9.42 -21.30 19.43
C MET A 136 -9.02 -19.84 19.52
N GLU A 137 -9.50 -19.14 20.55
CA GLU A 137 -8.96 -17.84 20.92
C GLU A 137 -7.49 -18.04 21.31
N ILE A 138 -6.58 -17.74 20.40
CA ILE A 138 -5.16 -17.74 20.70
C ILE A 138 -4.96 -16.60 21.70
N PRO A 139 -4.48 -16.86 22.93
CA PRO A 139 -4.17 -15.80 23.86
C PRO A 139 -3.13 -14.89 23.17
N ALA A 140 -3.44 -13.59 23.13
CA ALA A 140 -2.70 -12.56 22.40
C ALA A 140 -1.21 -12.87 22.36
N VAL A 141 -0.65 -12.94 21.15
CA VAL A 141 0.77 -13.22 20.89
C VAL A 141 1.62 -12.40 21.85
N ARG A 142 2.10 -13.06 22.91
CA ARG A 142 2.98 -12.45 23.90
C ARG A 142 4.26 -12.15 23.15
N TRP A 143 4.70 -10.89 23.15
CA TRP A 143 5.89 -10.35 22.46
C TRP A 143 7.18 -11.20 22.58
N GLN A 144 7.22 -12.19 23.48
CA GLN A 144 8.26 -13.21 23.61
C GLN A 144 8.34 -14.19 22.42
N ALA A 145 7.27 -14.42 21.66
CA ALA A 145 7.30 -15.30 20.47
C ALA A 145 8.05 -14.69 19.28
N VAL A 146 8.11 -13.36 19.20
CA VAL A 146 8.91 -12.63 18.19
C VAL A 146 10.41 -12.87 18.39
N GLY A 147 10.85 -13.12 19.63
CA GLY A 147 12.24 -13.46 19.94
C GLY A 147 12.69 -14.81 19.38
N LEU A 148 11.76 -15.75 19.14
CA LEU A 148 12.08 -17.09 18.61
C LEU A 148 12.34 -17.09 17.11
N PHE A 149 11.75 -16.16 16.35
CA PHE A 149 12.01 -16.02 14.91
C PHE A 149 13.30 -15.24 14.59
N GLY A 150 13.84 -14.48 15.54
CA GLY A 150 15.13 -13.80 15.39
C GLY A 150 16.36 -14.69 15.64
N ALA A 151 16.16 -15.94 16.05
CA ALA A 151 17.22 -16.87 16.45
C ALA A 151 17.39 -18.09 15.50
N LEU A 152 16.69 -18.10 14.37
CA LEU A 152 16.87 -19.05 13.25
C LEU A 152 17.42 -18.31 12.03
#